data_AF-A0A7L2YCP1-F1
#
_entry.id   AF-A0A7L2YCP1-F1
#
_cell.length_a   1.000
_cell.length_b   1.000
_cell.length_c   1.000
_cell.angle_alpha   90.00
_cell.angle_beta   90.00
_cell.angle_gamma   90.00
#
_symmetry.space_group_name_H-M   'P 1'
#
loop_
_entity.id
_entity.type
_entity.pdbx_description
1 polymer ?
#
loop_
_entity_poly.entity_id
_entity_poly.type
_entity_poly.pdbx_seq_one_letter_code
_entity_poly.pdbx_strand_id
1 'polypeptide(L)'
;RTKNFEASKAYRATWGDGTENSADQVISMQPKSITRQQPQTSGGPSGGYITRITNDAREEEMDENLAQVGNILGNLKNMALDMGNEIDAQNKQIDRINVKADTNRERIEQANVRAKKLIDN
;
A
#
# COMPACT_ATOMS: atom_id res chain seq x y z
N ARG A 1 13.10 -30.13 -30.06
CA ARG A 1 12.21 -29.01 -30.42
C ARG A 1 12.03 -28.15 -29.18
N THR A 2 12.65 -26.97 -29.10
CA THR A 2 12.56 -26.10 -27.91
C THR A 2 11.13 -25.59 -27.77
N LYS A 3 10.50 -25.82 -26.61
CA LYS A 3 9.14 -25.35 -26.34
C LYS A 3 9.13 -23.81 -26.36
N ASN A 4 8.12 -23.21 -26.99
CA ASN A 4 8.00 -21.76 -27.08
C ASN A 4 7.61 -21.20 -25.71
N PHE A 5 8.59 -20.66 -24.98
CA PHE A 5 8.42 -20.14 -23.62
C PHE A 5 7.40 -19.01 -23.54
N GLU A 6 7.35 -18.15 -24.56
CA GLU A 6 6.40 -17.02 -24.66
C GLU A 6 4.95 -17.47 -24.80
N ALA A 7 4.70 -18.74 -25.14
CA ALA A 7 3.36 -19.31 -25.17
C ALA A 7 2.91 -19.86 -23.80
N SER A 8 3.78 -19.86 -22.78
CA SER A 8 3.43 -20.33 -21.44
C SER A 8 2.38 -19.43 -20.79
N LYS A 9 1.40 -20.06 -20.12
CA LYS A 9 0.33 -19.36 -19.38
C LYS A 9 0.90 -18.41 -18.33
N ALA A 10 1.98 -18.80 -17.64
CA ALA A 10 2.65 -17.98 -16.65
C ALA A 10 3.28 -16.71 -17.28
N TYR A 11 3.94 -16.87 -18.43
CA TYR A 11 4.52 -15.74 -19.16
C TYR A 11 3.45 -14.74 -19.62
N ARG A 12 2.36 -15.24 -20.21
CA ARG A 12 1.26 -14.37 -20.67
C ARG A 12 0.55 -13.66 -19.51
N ALA A 13 0.42 -14.31 -18.35
CA ALA A 13 -0.20 -13.68 -17.19
C ALA A 13 0.65 -12.51 -16.62
N THR A 14 1.97 -12.54 -16.78
CA THR A 14 2.86 -11.51 -16.20
C THR A 14 3.42 -10.51 -17.20
N TRP A 15 3.54 -10.91 -18.46
CA TRP A 15 4.15 -10.13 -19.55
C TRP A 15 3.27 -10.07 -20.81
N GLY A 16 2.13 -10.75 -20.84
CA GLY A 16 1.18 -10.68 -21.95
C GLY A 16 0.39 -9.37 -21.94
N ASP A 17 -0.09 -9.00 -23.13
CA ASP A 17 -0.82 -7.77 -23.43
C ASP A 17 -1.82 -7.38 -22.32
N GLY A 18 -1.60 -6.19 -21.74
CA GLY A 18 -2.11 -5.67 -20.47
C GLY A 18 -3.61 -5.33 -20.47
N THR A 19 -4.43 -6.16 -21.08
CA THR A 19 -5.88 -5.96 -21.21
C THR A 19 -6.66 -6.35 -19.95
N GLU A 20 -6.06 -7.11 -19.02
CA GLU A 20 -6.81 -7.63 -17.86
C GLU A 20 -6.54 -6.92 -16.52
N ASN A 21 -5.56 -6.03 -16.40
CA ASN A 21 -5.24 -5.46 -15.08
C ASN A 21 -4.78 -4.01 -15.12
N SER A 22 -5.69 -3.10 -14.79
CA SER A 22 -5.42 -1.73 -14.33
C SER A 22 -4.54 -1.65 -13.07
N ALA A 23 -3.96 -2.77 -12.62
CA ALA A 23 -3.14 -2.88 -11.41
C ALA A 23 -1.67 -2.48 -11.62
N ASP A 24 -1.24 -2.20 -12.86
CA ASP A 24 0.09 -1.64 -13.17
C ASP A 24 0.14 -0.11 -13.08
N GLN A 25 -0.99 0.52 -12.73
CA GLN A 25 -0.99 1.93 -12.41
C GLN A 25 -0.27 2.12 -11.07
N VAL A 26 1.00 2.54 -11.16
CA VAL A 26 1.77 3.00 -10.01
C VAL A 26 0.94 4.07 -9.31
N ILE A 27 0.70 3.92 -8.01
CA ILE A 27 0.03 4.94 -7.19
C ILE A 27 0.98 6.13 -7.13
N SER A 28 0.84 7.05 -8.09
CA SER A 28 1.72 8.21 -8.27
C SER A 28 1.29 9.41 -7.45
N MET A 29 0.20 9.29 -6.69
CA MET A 29 -0.33 10.36 -5.86
C MET A 29 -0.15 10.00 -4.38
N GLN A 30 0.52 10.87 -3.64
CA GLN A 30 0.50 10.82 -2.18
C GLN A 30 -0.96 10.91 -1.69
N PRO A 31 -1.34 10.20 -0.62
CA PRO A 31 -2.68 10.29 -0.06
C PRO A 31 -2.98 11.75 0.22
N LYS A 32 -4.05 12.26 -0.40
CA LYS A 32 -4.48 13.64 -0.16
C LYS A 32 -4.81 13.73 1.31
N SER A 33 -4.08 14.57 2.05
CA SER A 33 -4.44 14.92 3.42
C SER A 33 -5.92 15.27 3.45
N ILE A 34 -6.73 14.39 4.03
CA ILE A 34 -8.12 14.71 4.36
C ILE A 34 -8.05 15.59 5.60
N THR A 35 -7.50 16.80 5.44
CA THR A 35 -7.91 17.95 6.25
C THR A 35 -9.26 18.43 5.73
N ARG A 36 -10.19 17.48 5.54
CA ARG A 36 -11.59 17.86 5.58
C ARG A 36 -11.78 18.16 7.05
N GLN A 37 -11.91 19.44 7.36
CA GLN A 37 -12.56 19.96 8.55
C GLN A 37 -14.01 19.44 8.54
N GLN A 38 -14.17 18.12 8.60
CA GLN A 38 -15.37 17.54 9.12
C GLN A 38 -15.17 17.69 10.61
N PRO A 39 -16.07 18.37 11.32
CA PRO A 39 -16.14 18.19 12.76
C PRO A 39 -16.47 16.72 12.96
N GLN A 40 -15.45 15.88 13.10
CA GLN A 40 -15.64 14.52 13.57
C GLN A 40 -16.11 14.70 14.99
N THR A 41 -17.41 14.49 15.14
CA THR A 41 -18.16 14.43 16.38
C THR A 41 -17.66 13.21 17.16
N SER A 42 -16.48 13.35 17.75
CA SER A 42 -15.80 12.31 18.51
C SER A 42 -15.75 12.69 19.98
N GLY A 43 -16.89 12.58 20.66
CA GLY A 43 -16.92 12.22 22.08
C GLY A 43 -17.45 13.25 23.09
N GLY A 44 -18.61 12.95 23.67
CA GLY A 44 -19.08 13.49 24.96
C GLY A 44 -20.48 14.12 24.91
N PRO A 45 -21.45 13.72 25.76
CA PRO A 45 -22.77 14.34 25.80
C PRO A 45 -22.62 15.79 26.28
N SER A 46 -22.67 16.75 25.35
CA SER A 46 -22.86 18.18 25.64
C SER A 46 -21.88 18.86 26.62
N GLY A 47 -20.75 18.24 27.00
CA GLY A 47 -19.82 18.85 27.95
C GLY A 47 -18.45 18.18 28.00
N GLY A 48 -17.53 18.61 27.13
CA GLY A 48 -16.09 18.32 27.21
C GLY A 48 -15.68 16.84 27.11
N TYR A 49 -14.38 16.61 26.95
CA TYR A 49 -13.71 15.32 27.14
C TYR A 49 -13.52 14.98 28.61
N ILE A 50 -13.65 15.97 29.51
CA ILE A 50 -13.58 15.79 30.96
C ILE A 50 -14.84 16.30 31.67
N THR A 51 -15.18 15.65 32.78
CA THR A 51 -16.16 16.17 33.73
C THR A 51 -15.52 17.27 34.58
N ARG A 52 -16.05 18.49 34.51
CA ARG A 52 -15.56 19.63 35.31
C ARG A 52 -15.98 19.49 36.78
N ILE A 53 -15.04 19.66 37.71
CA ILE A 53 -15.28 19.59 39.16
C ILE A 53 -15.04 20.96 39.79
N THR A 54 -13.87 21.57 39.51
CA THR A 54 -13.48 22.88 40.07
C THR A 54 -13.71 24.04 39.10
N ASN A 55 -13.94 23.76 37.81
CA ASN A 55 -14.02 24.76 36.74
C ASN A 55 -12.80 25.70 36.71
N ASP A 56 -11.61 25.15 36.94
CA ASP A 56 -10.37 25.91 36.92
C ASP A 56 -9.67 25.83 35.55
N ALA A 57 -8.65 26.68 35.37
CA ALA A 57 -7.89 26.75 34.13
C ALA A 57 -7.13 25.45 33.80
N ARG A 58 -6.89 24.59 34.81
CA ARG A 58 -6.23 23.30 34.59
C ARG A 58 -7.19 22.31 33.95
N GLU A 59 -8.44 22.27 34.40
CA GLU A 59 -9.51 21.51 33.75
C GLU A 59 -9.72 21.99 32.31
N GLU A 60 -9.69 23.29 32.05
CA GLU A 60 -9.79 23.83 30.68
C GLU A 60 -8.61 23.38 29.80
N GLU A 61 -7.37 23.45 30.30
CA GLU A 61 -6.18 22.97 29.58
C GLU A 61 -6.24 21.46 29.30
N MET A 62 -6.74 20.66 30.25
CA MET A 62 -6.94 19.22 30.04
C MET A 62 -7.97 18.94 28.94
N ASP A 63 -9.07 19.68 28.91
CA ASP A 63 -10.11 19.54 27.88
C ASP A 63 -9.58 19.92 26.49
N GLU A 64 -8.81 21.00 26.39
CA GLU A 64 -8.15 21.44 25.15
C GLU A 64 -7.12 20.41 24.68
N ASN A 65 -6.25 19.95 25.57
CA ASN A 65 -5.24 18.94 25.26
C ASN A 65 -5.88 17.63 24.77
N LEU A 66 -6.98 17.20 25.40
CA LEU A 66 -7.70 16.00 24.96
C LEU A 66 -8.42 16.18 23.62
N ALA A 67 -8.93 17.38 23.34
CA ALA A 67 -9.47 17.70 22.02
C ALA A 67 -8.40 17.63 20.93
N GLN A 68 -7.19 18.16 21.20
CA GLN A 68 -6.05 18.05 20.29
C GLN A 68 -5.63 16.58 20.11
N VAL A 69 -5.56 15.79 21.18
CA VAL A 69 -5.30 14.35 21.11
C VAL A 69 -6.36 13.62 20.27
N GLY A 70 -7.64 13.99 20.38
CA GLY A 70 -8.72 13.46 19.54
C GLY A 70 -8.49 13.72 18.05
N ASN A 71 -8.05 14.93 17.69
CA ASN A 71 -7.68 15.27 16.32
C ASN A 71 -6.46 14.47 15.82
N ILE A 72 -5.42 14.34 16.66
CA ILE A 72 -4.23 13.54 16.34
C ILE A 72 -4.61 12.07 16.15
N LEU A 73 -5.49 11.53 16.99
CA LEU A 73 -5.98 10.16 16.87
C LEU A 73 -6.77 9.96 15.57
N GLY A 74 -7.58 10.94 15.16
CA GLY A 74 -8.25 10.94 13.86
C GLY A 74 -7.26 10.88 12.69
N ASN A 75 -6.20 11.69 12.74
CA ASN A 75 -5.15 11.66 11.73
C ASN A 75 -4.39 10.32 11.73
N LEU A 76 -4.06 9.79 12.90
CA LEU A 76 -3.38 8.50 13.04
C LEU A 76 -4.23 7.35 12.48
N LYS A 77 -5.55 7.39 12.70
CA LYS A 77 -6.49 6.44 12.10
C LYS A 77 -6.45 6.51 10.57
N ASN A 78 -6.50 7.71 9.99
CA ASN A 78 -6.44 7.86 8.54
C ASN A 78 -5.09 7.37 7.98
N MET A 79 -3.97 7.71 8.62
CA MET A 79 -2.65 7.19 8.24
C MET A 79 -2.58 5.67 8.32
N ALA A 80 -3.17 5.05 9.35
CA ALA A 80 -3.20 3.59 9.47
C ALA A 80 -4.03 2.93 8.36
N LEU A 81 -5.15 3.54 7.96
CA LEU A 81 -5.97 3.06 6.83
C LEU A 81 -5.23 3.19 5.49
N ASP A 82 -4.63 4.36 5.24
CA ASP A 82 -3.88 4.61 4.01
C ASP A 82 -2.65 3.69 3.92
N MET A 83 -1.92 3.53 5.02
CA MET A 83 -0.78 2.62 5.10
C MET A 83 -1.21 1.16 4.90
N GLY A 84 -2.35 0.74 5.45
CA GLY A 84 -2.90 -0.60 5.23
C GLY A 84 -3.19 -0.86 3.75
N ASN A 85 -3.89 0.07 3.08
CA ASN A 85 -4.19 -0.05 1.66
C ASN A 85 -2.92 -0.05 0.79
N GLU A 86 -1.93 0.76 1.14
CA GLU A 86 -0.65 0.83 0.42
C GLU A 86 0.15 -0.47 0.59
N ILE A 87 0.17 -1.05 1.80
CA ILE A 87 0.80 -2.37 2.03
C ILE A 87 0.13 -3.45 1.17
N ASP A 88 -1.20 -3.48 1.11
CA ASP A 88 -1.93 -4.46 0.28
C ASP A 88 -1.65 -4.29 -1.22
N ALA A 89 -1.55 -3.04 -1.69
CA ALA A 89 -1.18 -2.73 -3.06
C ALA A 89 0.25 -3.18 -3.38
N GLN A 90 1.20 -2.86 -2.49
CA GLN A 90 2.61 -3.26 -2.64
C GLN A 90 2.79 -4.77 -2.55
N ASN A 91 2.06 -5.48 -1.70
CA ASN A 91 2.09 -6.95 -1.63
C ASN A 91 1.72 -7.58 -2.98
N LYS A 92 0.63 -7.12 -3.60
CA LYS A 92 0.23 -7.58 -4.95
C LYS A 92 1.28 -7.25 -6.02
N GLN A 93 1.97 -6.10 -5.88
CA GLN A 93 3.05 -5.73 -6.80
C GLN A 93 4.27 -6.64 -6.61
N ILE A 94 4.65 -6.95 -5.38
CA ILE A 94 5.74 -7.87 -5.04
C ILE A 94 5.46 -9.27 -5.61
N ASP A 95 4.24 -9.79 -5.48
CA ASP A 95 3.87 -11.08 -6.09
C ASP A 95 4.12 -11.10 -7.60
N ARG A 96 3.74 -10.02 -8.30
CA ARG A 96 4.03 -9.89 -9.74
C ARG A 96 5.53 -9.82 -10.02
N ILE A 97 6.29 -9.08 -9.20
CA ILE A 97 7.75 -8.99 -9.32
C ILE A 97 8.37 -10.38 -9.16
N ASN A 98 7.93 -11.18 -8.19
CA ASN A 98 8.42 -12.53 -7.97
C ASN A 98 8.20 -13.42 -9.20
N VAL A 99 6.98 -13.41 -9.76
CA VAL A 99 6.71 -14.21 -10.97
C VAL A 99 7.54 -13.72 -12.18
N LYS A 100 7.72 -12.39 -12.33
CA LYS A 100 8.61 -11.82 -13.35
C LYS A 100 10.08 -12.23 -13.14
N ALA A 101 10.54 -12.27 -11.88
CA ALA A 101 11.89 -12.69 -11.53
C ALA A 101 12.14 -14.18 -11.83
N ASP A 102 11.20 -15.06 -11.48
CA ASP A 102 11.27 -16.48 -11.79
C ASP A 102 11.32 -16.75 -13.30
N THR A 103 10.46 -16.04 -14.04
CA THR A 103 10.43 -16.06 -15.51
C THR A 103 11.78 -15.64 -16.09
N ASN A 104 12.38 -14.57 -15.56
CA ASN A 104 13.69 -14.10 -16.00
C ASN A 104 14.81 -15.07 -15.64
N ARG A 105 14.75 -15.70 -14.47
CA ARG A 105 15.70 -16.75 -14.06
C ARG A 105 15.70 -17.90 -15.05
N GLU A 106 14.52 -18.40 -15.43
CA GLU A 106 14.40 -19.48 -16.42
C GLU A 106 14.94 -19.05 -17.80
N ARG A 107 14.67 -17.82 -18.23
CA ARG A 107 15.20 -17.25 -19.48
C ARG A 107 16.73 -17.22 -19.50
N ILE A 108 17.34 -16.73 -18.41
CA ILE A 108 18.80 -16.65 -18.28
C ILE A 108 19.40 -18.06 -18.31
N GLU A 109 18.81 -19.01 -17.58
CA GLU A 109 19.27 -20.39 -17.57
C GLU A 109 19.22 -21.04 -18.96
N GLN A 110 18.11 -20.88 -19.69
CA GLN A 110 17.98 -21.37 -21.06
C GLN A 110 18.98 -20.70 -22.01
N ALA A 111 19.20 -19.39 -21.89
CA ALA A 111 20.18 -18.66 -22.69
C ALA A 111 21.60 -19.14 -22.41
N ASN A 112 21.95 -19.37 -21.14
CA ASN A 112 23.24 -19.91 -20.74
C ASN A 112 23.47 -21.33 -21.28
N VAL A 113 22.46 -22.21 -21.25
CA VAL A 113 22.55 -23.55 -21.85
C VAL A 113 22.80 -23.47 -23.36
N ARG A 114 22.13 -22.55 -24.07
CA ARG A 114 22.34 -22.34 -25.51
C ARG A 114 23.73 -21.78 -25.79
N ALA A 115 24.17 -20.78 -25.04
CA ALA A 115 25.50 -20.18 -25.18
C ALA A 115 26.60 -21.21 -24.92
N LYS A 116 26.48 -22.03 -23.87
CA LYS A 116 27.43 -23.10 -23.58
C LYS A 116 27.52 -24.12 -24.72
N LYS A 117 26.40 -24.54 -25.29
CA LYS A 117 26.39 -25.41 -26.48
C LYS A 117 27.08 -24.78 -27.69
N LEU A 118 27.02 -23.45 -27.85
CA LEU A 118 27.70 -22.76 -28.95
C LEU A 118 29.21 -22.62 -28.74
N ILE A 119 29.67 -22.63 -27.49
CA ILE A 119 31.10 -22.61 -27.14
C ILE A 119 31.69 -24.03 -27.18
N ASP A 120 30.92 -25.04 -26.79
CA ASP A 120 31.35 -26.43 -26.76
C ASP A 120 31.30 -27.12 -28.15
N ASN A 121 30.76 -26.45 -29.19
CA ASN A 121 30.82 -26.88 -30.61
C ASN A 121 31.92 -26.12 -31.35
#